data_AF-A0AA41L1B5-F1
#
_entry.id   AF-A0AA41L1B5-F1
#
_cell.length_a   1.000
_cell.length_b   1.000
_cell.length_c   1.000
_cell.angle_alpha   90.00
_cell.angle_beta   90.00
_cell.angle_gamma   90.00
#
_symmetry.space_group_name_H-M   'P 1'
#
loop_
_entity.id
_entity.type
_entity.pdbx_description
1 polymer ?
#
loop_
_entity_poly.entity_id
_entity_poly.type
_entity_poly.pdbx_seq_one_letter_code
_entity_poly.pdbx_strand_id
1 'polypeptide(L)'
;MRYLLSLPLACTLASCALPLTPTTPQWDRHFGEIARVTLAQQVIDTDAGRNGDPVAGMDGRAAHAAFERYQKASSDPAPQPSAFTIGVSGAK
;
A
#
# COMPACT_ATOMS: atom_id res chain seq x y z
N MET A 1 -35.99 24.76 5.13
CA MET A 1 -34.54 24.72 4.82
C MET A 1 -33.89 23.35 5.01
N ARG A 2 -34.31 22.50 5.96
CA ARG A 2 -33.70 21.17 6.18
C ARG A 2 -33.88 20.18 5.00
N TYR A 3 -35.00 20.29 4.27
CA TYR A 3 -35.28 19.46 3.09
C TYR A 3 -34.59 19.93 1.80
N LEU A 4 -34.06 21.16 1.79
CA LEU A 4 -33.36 21.72 0.64
C LEU A 4 -31.96 21.13 0.47
N LEU A 5 -31.37 20.63 1.56
CA LEU A 5 -30.06 19.98 1.56
C LEU A 5 -30.14 18.45 1.39
N SER A 6 -31.31 17.84 1.64
CA SER A 6 -31.50 16.39 1.51
C SER A 6 -31.69 15.93 0.05
N LEU A 7 -32.22 16.80 -0.82
CA LEU A 7 -32.45 16.49 -2.24
C LEU A 7 -31.15 16.29 -3.06
N PRO A 8 -30.11 17.15 -2.98
CA PRO A 8 -28.86 16.91 -3.70
C PRO A 8 -28.10 15.71 -3.14
N LEU A 9 -28.13 15.50 -1.82
CA LEU A 9 -27.49 14.34 -1.16
C LEU A 9 -28.11 13.00 -1.61
N ALA A 10 -29.44 12.96 -1.77
CA ALA A 10 -30.13 11.80 -2.31
C ALA A 10 -29.79 11.55 -3.79
N CYS A 11 -29.63 12.61 -4.59
CA CYS A 11 -29.23 12.48 -6.00
C CYS A 11 -27.80 11.95 -6.17
N THR A 12 -26.85 12.37 -5.33
CA THR A 12 -25.47 11.86 -5.36
C THR A 12 -25.34 10.42 -4.86
N LEU A 13 -26.28 9.95 -4.03
CA LEU A 13 -26.32 8.54 -3.61
C LEU A 13 -27.01 7.67 -4.67
N ALA A 14 -28.01 8.20 -5.37
CA ALA A 14 -28.70 7.50 -6.44
C ALA A 14 -27.81 7.29 -7.69
N SER A 15 -26.80 8.13 -7.95
CA SER A 15 -25.85 7.93 -9.04
C SER A 15 -25.01 6.66 -8.91
N CYS A 16 -24.73 6.21 -7.68
CA CYS A 16 -24.06 4.93 -7.44
C CYS A 16 -24.97 3.70 -7.63
N ALA A 17 -26.29 3.91 -7.67
CA ALA A 17 -27.30 2.86 -7.79
C ALA A 17 -27.95 2.79 -9.18
N LEU A 18 -27.59 3.69 -10.12
CA LEU A 18 -27.89 3.45 -11.52
C LEU A 18 -27.22 2.13 -11.90
N PRO A 19 -27.93 1.19 -12.55
CA PRO A 19 -27.32 -0.02 -13.05
C PRO A 19 -26.17 0.42 -13.95
N LEU A 20 -24.94 0.11 -13.52
CA LEU A 20 -23.80 0.12 -14.44
C LEU A 20 -24.30 -0.65 -15.64
N THR A 21 -24.35 0.00 -16.80
CA THR A 21 -24.68 -0.66 -18.05
C THR A 21 -23.81 -1.91 -18.06
N PRO A 22 -24.38 -3.13 -18.04
CA PRO A 22 -23.58 -4.32 -17.89
C PRO A 22 -22.60 -4.31 -19.05
N THR A 23 -21.32 -4.13 -18.71
CA THR A 23 -20.23 -4.04 -19.68
C THR A 23 -20.10 -5.36 -20.45
N THR A 24 -20.69 -6.42 -19.91
CA THR A 24 -21.03 -7.69 -20.54
C THR A 24 -22.42 -7.58 -21.20
N PRO A 25 -22.52 -7.57 -22.54
CA PRO A 25 -21.91 -8.56 -23.43
C PRO A 25 -20.76 -8.01 -24.31
N GLN A 26 -20.43 -6.72 -24.21
CA GLN A 26 -19.44 -6.09 -25.09
C GLN A 26 -18.00 -6.49 -24.72
N TRP A 27 -17.72 -6.59 -23.41
CA TRP A 27 -16.46 -7.10 -22.88
C TRP A 27 -16.26 -8.59 -23.19
N ASP A 28 -17.30 -9.41 -23.03
CA ASP A 28 -17.20 -10.85 -23.29
C ASP A 28 -16.91 -11.14 -24.77
N ARG A 29 -17.51 -10.39 -25.69
CA ARG A 29 -17.27 -10.53 -27.14
C ARG A 29 -15.84 -10.18 -27.55
N HIS A 30 -15.19 -9.25 -26.85
CA HIS A 30 -13.84 -8.75 -27.18
C HIS A 30 -12.82 -9.00 -26.07
N PHE A 31 -13.06 -10.02 -25.23
CA PHE A 31 -12.33 -10.21 -23.97
C PHE A 31 -10.81 -10.15 -24.16
N GLY A 32 -10.28 -10.85 -25.18
CA GLY A 32 -8.83 -10.87 -25.45
C GLY A 32 -8.25 -9.51 -25.87
N GLU A 33 -8.99 -8.70 -26.62
CA GLU A 33 -8.57 -7.35 -27.02
C GLU A 33 -8.62 -6.41 -25.82
N ILE A 34 -9.75 -6.39 -25.12
CA ILE A 34 -9.96 -5.51 -23.97
C ILE A 34 -8.96 -5.84 -22.85
N ALA A 35 -8.69 -7.12 -22.57
CA ALA A 35 -7.69 -7.52 -21.57
C ALA A 35 -6.29 -7.00 -21.91
N ARG A 36 -5.88 -7.04 -23.18
CA ARG A 36 -4.58 -6.50 -23.63
C ARG A 36 -4.53 -4.99 -23.51
N VAL A 37 -5.60 -4.29 -23.88
CA VAL A 37 -5.70 -2.82 -23.76
C VAL A 37 -5.67 -2.40 -22.29
N THR A 38 -6.45 -3.06 -21.43
CA THR A 38 -6.46 -2.80 -20.00
C THR A 38 -5.09 -3.04 -19.37
N LEU A 39 -4.41 -4.14 -19.74
CA LEU A 39 -3.05 -4.39 -19.27
C LEU A 39 -2.08 -3.28 -19.72
N ALA A 40 -2.17 -2.83 -20.97
CA ALA A 40 -1.35 -1.72 -21.46
C ALA A 40 -1.64 -0.40 -20.71
N GLN A 41 -2.89 -0.16 -20.32
CA GLN A 41 -3.30 1.01 -19.52
C GLN A 41 -2.83 0.95 -18.06
N GLN A 42 -2.47 -0.24 -17.56
CA GLN A 42 -1.91 -0.41 -16.22
C GLN A 42 -0.39 -0.14 -16.15
N VAL A 43 0.26 0.07 -17.29
CA VAL A 43 1.68 0.41 -17.36
C VAL A 43 1.86 1.91 -17.06
N ILE A 44 2.38 2.21 -15.86
CA ILE A 44 2.61 3.59 -15.38
C ILE A 44 3.73 4.27 -16.17
N ASP A 45 4.79 3.52 -16.50
CA ASP A 45 5.93 4.00 -17.27
C ASP A 45 6.32 2.94 -18.31
N THR A 46 6.15 3.31 -19.58
CA THR A 46 6.43 2.43 -20.73
C THR A 46 7.91 2.38 -21.11
N ASP A 47 8.70 3.39 -20.72
CA ASP A 47 10.13 3.47 -20.98
C ASP A 47 10.98 2.98 -19.79
N ALA A 48 10.36 2.50 -18.72
CA ALA A 48 11.04 2.02 -17.51
C ALA A 48 12.16 1.00 -17.79
N GLY A 49 11.99 0.12 -18.78
CA GLY A 49 13.02 -0.86 -19.18
C GLY A 49 14.24 -0.25 -19.88
N ARG A 50 14.14 0.99 -20.35
CA ARG A 50 15.23 1.77 -20.95
C ARG A 50 15.86 2.72 -19.93
N ASN A 51 15.35 2.75 -18.71
CA ASN A 51 15.94 3.52 -17.63
C ASN A 51 17.31 2.93 -17.27
N GLY A 52 18.37 3.66 -17.64
CA GLY A 52 19.76 3.33 -17.31
C GLY A 52 20.23 3.91 -15.99
N ASP A 53 19.37 4.67 -15.28
CA ASP A 53 19.72 5.20 -13.98
C ASP A 53 19.99 4.04 -13.02
N PRO A 54 21.18 3.97 -12.42
CA PRO A 54 21.43 2.97 -11.41
C PRO A 54 20.42 3.20 -10.29
N VAL A 55 19.71 2.14 -9.87
CA VAL A 55 18.80 2.22 -8.73
C VAL A 55 19.62 2.76 -7.56
N ALA A 56 19.38 4.01 -7.16
CA ALA A 56 20.05 4.67 -6.03
C ALA A 56 19.58 4.10 -4.68
N GLY A 57 19.19 2.83 -4.66
CA GLY A 57 18.71 2.09 -3.53
C GLY A 57 19.83 1.34 -2.83
N MET A 58 19.41 0.45 -1.94
CA MET A 58 20.30 -0.41 -1.18
C MET A 58 20.83 -1.55 -2.06
N ASP A 59 22.13 -1.85 -1.97
CA ASP A 59 22.67 -3.04 -2.64
C ASP A 59 22.03 -4.32 -2.10
N GLY A 60 22.00 -5.39 -2.91
CA GLY A 60 21.30 -6.62 -2.54
C GLY A 60 21.79 -7.26 -1.23
N ARG A 61 23.07 -7.11 -0.88
CA ARG A 61 23.63 -7.65 0.36
C ARG A 61 23.17 -6.83 1.56
N ALA A 62 23.23 -5.50 1.46
CA ALA A 62 22.69 -4.63 2.49
C ALA A 62 21.18 -4.82 2.66
N ALA A 63 20.43 -5.02 1.59
CA ALA A 63 18.99 -5.30 1.63
C ALA A 63 18.70 -6.61 2.36
N HIS A 64 19.46 -7.68 2.06
CA HIS A 64 19.34 -8.95 2.76
C HIS A 64 19.65 -8.81 4.26
N ALA A 65 20.72 -8.10 4.62
CA ALA A 65 21.10 -7.88 6.01
C ALA A 65 20.05 -7.05 6.77
N ALA A 66 19.43 -6.06 6.12
CA ALA A 66 18.33 -5.29 6.70
C ALA A 66 17.11 -6.18 6.97
N PHE A 67 16.76 -7.06 6.02
CA PHE A 67 15.63 -7.98 6.15
C PHE A 67 15.84 -9.02 7.27
N GLU A 68 17.05 -9.57 7.39
CA GLU A 68 17.43 -10.46 8.50
C GLU A 68 17.27 -9.79 9.87
N ARG A 69 17.75 -8.54 10.01
CA ARG A 69 17.60 -7.77 11.26
C ARG A 69 16.14 -7.51 11.60
N TYR A 70 15.32 -7.19 10.60
CA TYR A 70 13.89 -6.98 10.77
C TYR A 70 13.19 -8.25 11.28
N GLN A 71 13.46 -9.40 10.65
CA GLN A 71 12.91 -10.69 11.09
C GLN A 71 13.33 -11.02 12.52
N LYS A 72 14.62 -10.83 12.85
CA LYS A 72 15.13 -11.10 14.19
C LYS A 72 14.47 -10.21 15.25
N ALA A 73 14.34 -8.90 14.98
CA ALA A 73 13.69 -7.96 15.89
C ALA A 73 12.22 -8.29 16.15
N SER A 74 11.51 -8.90 15.20
CA SER A 74 10.13 -9.35 15.40
C SER A 74 10.00 -10.57 16.32
N SER A 75 11.10 -11.31 16.53
CA SER A 75 11.15 -12.53 17.35
C SER A 75 11.82 -12.31 18.72
N ASP A 76 12.51 -11.19 18.91
CA ASP A 76 13.23 -10.91 20.17
C ASP A 76 12.25 -10.44 21.27
N PRO A 77 12.31 -11.03 22.48
CA PRO A 77 11.57 -10.53 23.64
C PRO A 77 11.93 -9.08 23.97
N ALA A 78 10.95 -8.29 24.43
CA ALA A 78 11.17 -6.90 24.81
C ALA A 78 12.37 -6.77 25.78
N PRO A 79 13.31 -5.84 25.54
CA PRO A 79 14.45 -5.64 26.41
C PRO A 79 13.98 -5.39 27.85
N GLN A 80 14.44 -6.22 28.78
CA GLN A 80 14.14 -6.04 30.19
C GLN A 80 14.81 -4.74 30.66
N PRO A 81 14.07 -3.82 31.31
CA PRO A 81 14.67 -2.58 31.80
C PRO A 81 15.76 -2.93 32.81
N SER A 82 16.98 -2.43 32.58
CA SER A 82 18.10 -2.59 33.49
C SER A 82 17.81 -1.87 34.80
N ALA A 83 17.56 -2.63 35.88
CA ALA A 83 17.41 -2.09 37.21
C ALA A 83 18.79 -1.63 37.73
N PHE A 84 19.06 -0.32 37.64
CA PHE A 84 20.21 0.28 38.31
C PHE A 84 19.89 0.49 39.79
N THR A 85 20.29 -0.43 40.66
CA THR A 85 20.24 -0.23 42.11
C THR A 85 21.51 0.49 42.56
N ILE A 86 21.44 1.80 42.78
CA ILE A 86 22.52 2.56 43.43
C ILE A 86 22.40 2.32 44.94
N GLY A 87 23.26 1.46 45.47
CA GLY A 87 23.38 1.24 46.91
C GLY A 87 24.18 2.36 47.58
N VAL A 88 23.51 3.21 48.38
CA VAL A 88 24.20 4.09 49.33
C VAL A 88 24.33 3.35 50.66
N SER A 89 25.45 2.67 50.88
CA SER A 89 25.82 2.24 52.23
C SER A 89 26.40 3.44 52.96
N GLY A 90 25.61 4.08 53.82
CA GLY A 90 26.10 5.11 54.73
C GLY A 90 27.20 4.54 55.63
N ALA A 91 28.42 5.01 55.44
CA ALA A 91 29.52 4.77 56.36
C ALA A 91 29.51 5.86 57.43
N LYS A 92 29.64 5.38 58.66
CA LYS A 92 29.56 6.03 59.97
C LYS A 92 30.57 7.13 60.19
#